data_AF-A0A6I3FGG2-F1
#
_entry.id   AF-A0A6I3FGG2-F1
#
_cell.length_a   1.000
_cell.length_b   1.000
_cell.length_c   1.000
_cell.angle_alpha   90.00
_cell.angle_beta   90.00
_cell.angle_gamma   90.00
#
_symmetry.space_group_name_H-M   'P 1'
#
loop_
_entity.id
_entity.type
_entity.pdbx_description
1 polymer ?
#
loop_
_entity_poly.entity_id
_entity_poly.type
_entity_poly.pdbx_seq_one_letter_code
_entity_poly.pdbx_strand_id
1 'polypeptide(L)'
;MANQTAGLVCAHHHLYSTLARGMPATAKTPVNFLEILQQVWWRLDAALDDEMIYWSAMLGATEALMNGTTCVIDHHESPNCIEGSLSTIARACKTVGVRVNACYGVTDRWDDSGNLHSKVSPISKMTQAAKRGLAECDRFLTEGGRGMVGAHAAFTCSDETLVAASDLAAKHKTGVHIHVAEGLDDSHAGARLENLSKDNWLLIHAVHLDRKLSGYIVHNPRSNMNNSVGYAKPSTLTNKVLIGTDGIGA
;
A
#
# COMPACT_ATOMS: atom_id res chain seq x y z
N MET A 1 24.63 -31.08 -3.64
CA MET A 1 24.07 -29.72 -3.86
C MET A 1 23.49 -29.27 -2.53
N ALA A 2 23.84 -28.07 -2.05
CA ALA A 2 23.28 -27.56 -0.80
C ALA A 2 21.81 -27.23 -1.04
N ASN A 3 20.91 -27.72 -0.18
CA ASN A 3 19.48 -27.39 -0.16
C ASN A 3 19.26 -25.95 0.34
N GLN A 4 19.83 -24.97 -0.35
CA GLN A 4 19.77 -23.56 -0.01
C GLN A 4 19.12 -22.78 -1.15
N THR A 5 18.15 -21.94 -0.83
CA THR A 5 17.51 -21.00 -1.76
C THR A 5 17.77 -19.56 -1.34
N ALA A 6 17.59 -18.61 -2.26
CA ALA A 6 17.52 -17.20 -1.86
C ALA A 6 16.29 -16.98 -0.97
N GLY A 7 16.37 -16.03 -0.05
CA GLY A 7 15.22 -15.60 0.75
C GLY A 7 14.18 -14.91 -0.12
N LEU A 8 12.90 -15.16 0.16
CA LEU A 8 11.79 -14.58 -0.59
C LEU A 8 11.69 -13.07 -0.34
N VAL A 9 11.10 -12.36 -1.30
CA VAL A 9 10.74 -10.95 -1.21
C VAL A 9 9.23 -10.86 -1.38
N CYS A 10 8.53 -10.39 -0.34
CA CYS A 10 7.12 -10.02 -0.45
C CYS A 10 7.06 -8.59 -1.00
N ALA A 11 6.63 -8.43 -2.25
CA ALA A 11 6.69 -7.15 -2.96
C ALA A 11 5.53 -6.19 -2.63
N HIS A 12 4.57 -6.62 -1.81
CA HIS A 12 3.53 -5.77 -1.25
C HIS A 12 2.86 -6.45 -0.06
N HIS A 13 2.75 -5.72 1.04
CA HIS A 13 2.12 -6.14 2.29
C HIS A 13 1.58 -4.89 3.02
N HIS A 14 0.58 -5.08 3.87
CA HIS A 14 0.16 -4.12 4.89
C HIS A 14 0.49 -4.68 6.29
N LEU A 15 1.69 -4.41 6.80
CA LEU A 15 2.14 -4.93 8.10
C LEU A 15 1.25 -4.46 9.25
N TYR A 16 0.68 -3.26 9.18
CA TYR A 16 -0.23 -2.76 10.22
C TYR A 16 -1.45 -3.66 10.45
N SER A 17 -1.81 -4.48 9.47
CA SER A 17 -2.97 -5.35 9.53
C SER A 17 -2.71 -6.68 10.25
N THR A 18 -1.46 -7.00 10.62
CA THR A 18 -1.12 -8.34 11.12
C THR A 18 -1.86 -8.69 12.43
N LEU A 19 -2.08 -7.72 13.31
CA LEU A 19 -2.84 -7.91 14.56
C LEU A 19 -4.37 -7.95 14.37
N ALA A 20 -4.87 -7.61 13.19
CA ALA A 20 -6.30 -7.64 12.91
C ALA A 20 -6.81 -9.05 12.53
N ARG A 21 -5.94 -10.06 12.44
CA ARG A 21 -6.36 -11.45 12.25
C ARG A 21 -7.17 -11.93 13.46
N GLY A 22 -8.39 -12.39 13.19
CA GLY A 22 -9.35 -12.78 14.24
C GLY A 22 -10.18 -11.62 14.78
N MET A 23 -10.10 -10.42 14.20
CA MET A 23 -11.01 -9.32 14.52
C MET A 23 -12.48 -9.73 14.29
N PRO A 24 -13.42 -9.31 15.15
CA PRO A 24 -14.84 -9.60 14.95
C PRO A 24 -15.36 -9.12 13.58
N ALA A 25 -16.35 -9.83 13.06
CA ALA A 25 -17.04 -9.41 11.84
C ALA A 25 -17.68 -8.02 12.01
N THR A 26 -17.81 -7.31 10.90
CA THR A 26 -18.53 -6.04 10.84
C THR A 26 -20.02 -6.24 11.14
N ALA A 27 -20.70 -5.19 11.61
CA ALA A 27 -22.12 -5.26 11.96
C ALA A 27 -23.02 -5.66 10.77
N LYS A 28 -22.59 -5.32 9.55
CA LYS A 28 -23.21 -5.73 8.29
C LYS A 28 -22.16 -6.45 7.45
N THR A 29 -22.52 -7.58 6.84
CA THR A 29 -21.64 -8.25 5.88
C THR A 29 -21.42 -7.35 4.66
N PRO A 30 -20.18 -6.98 4.31
CA PRO A 30 -19.90 -6.20 3.10
C PRO A 30 -20.31 -6.97 1.86
N VAL A 31 -20.95 -6.30 0.89
CA VAL A 31 -21.40 -6.93 -0.37
C VAL A 31 -20.55 -6.56 -1.59
N ASN A 32 -19.57 -5.66 -1.41
CA ASN A 32 -18.62 -5.25 -2.45
C ASN A 32 -17.32 -4.75 -1.81
N PHE A 33 -16.29 -4.57 -2.65
CA PHE A 33 -14.96 -4.15 -2.19
C PHE A 33 -14.94 -2.80 -1.48
N LEU A 34 -15.70 -1.81 -1.98
CA LEU A 34 -15.79 -0.49 -1.34
C LEU A 34 -16.40 -0.57 0.08
N GLU A 35 -17.40 -1.44 0.29
CA GLU A 35 -17.93 -1.70 1.63
C GLU A 35 -16.90 -2.38 2.54
N ILE A 36 -16.04 -3.28 2.01
CA ILE A 36 -14.94 -3.88 2.78
C ILE A 36 -13.97 -2.79 3.23
N LEU A 37 -13.57 -1.90 2.32
CA LEU A 37 -12.70 -0.77 2.62
C LEU A 37 -13.29 0.11 3.74
N GLN A 38 -14.56 0.52 3.59
CA GLN A 38 -15.23 1.38 4.57
C GLN A 38 -15.42 0.74 5.94
N GLN A 39 -15.83 -0.53 5.96
CA GLN A 39 -16.26 -1.18 7.20
C GLN A 39 -15.13 -1.88 7.95
N VAL A 40 -14.03 -2.20 7.28
CA VAL A 40 -12.88 -2.90 7.86
C VAL A 40 -11.64 -2.01 7.79
N TRP A 41 -11.12 -1.77 6.59
CA TRP A 41 -9.79 -1.18 6.39
C TRP A 41 -9.66 0.25 6.91
N TRP A 42 -10.61 1.12 6.56
CA TRP A 42 -10.59 2.53 6.96
C TRP A 42 -10.94 2.76 8.42
N ARG A 43 -11.49 1.74 9.10
CA ARG A 43 -11.69 1.77 10.54
C ARG A 43 -10.45 1.27 11.27
N LEU A 44 -9.79 0.26 10.69
CA LEU A 44 -8.54 -0.27 11.20
C LEU A 44 -7.42 0.77 11.10
N ASP A 45 -7.18 1.36 9.92
CA ASP A 45 -6.11 2.35 9.71
C ASP A 45 -6.24 3.56 10.65
N ALA A 46 -7.46 4.04 10.85
CA ALA A 46 -7.78 5.17 11.73
C ALA A 46 -7.65 4.84 13.23
N ALA A 47 -7.69 3.56 13.60
CA ALA A 47 -7.56 3.13 14.98
C ALA A 47 -6.10 2.90 15.41
N LEU A 48 -5.15 2.95 14.48
CA LEU A 48 -3.74 2.68 14.76
C LEU A 48 -3.10 3.80 15.59
N ASP A 49 -2.35 3.38 16.60
CA ASP A 49 -1.35 4.18 17.31
C ASP A 49 0.06 3.61 17.08
N ASP A 50 1.10 4.30 17.58
CA ASP A 50 2.50 3.88 17.40
C ASP A 50 2.79 2.48 17.96
N GLU A 51 2.15 2.09 19.07
CA GLU A 51 2.36 0.79 19.70
C GLU A 51 1.74 -0.33 18.85
N MET A 52 0.53 -0.13 18.34
CA MET A 52 -0.12 -1.05 17.41
C MET A 52 0.69 -1.19 16.13
N ILE A 53 1.21 -0.09 15.57
CA ILE A 53 2.08 -0.12 14.38
C ILE A 53 3.33 -0.95 14.65
N TYR A 54 4.01 -0.69 15.77
CA TYR A 54 5.23 -1.40 16.15
C TYR A 54 4.98 -2.91 16.28
N TRP A 55 3.98 -3.31 17.06
CA TRP A 55 3.72 -4.73 17.33
C TRP A 55 3.13 -5.47 16.13
N SER A 56 2.32 -4.81 15.31
CA SER A 56 1.86 -5.37 14.03
C SER A 56 3.04 -5.65 13.09
N ALA A 57 3.95 -4.68 12.92
CA ALA A 57 5.16 -4.88 12.12
C ALA A 57 6.11 -5.93 12.70
N MET A 58 6.24 -6.00 14.03
CA MET A 58 7.06 -6.98 14.73
C MET A 58 6.54 -8.41 14.50
N LEU A 59 5.22 -8.62 14.63
CA LEU A 59 4.58 -9.90 14.38
C LEU A 59 4.67 -10.28 12.90
N GLY A 60 4.33 -9.36 11.99
CA GLY A 60 4.36 -9.63 10.55
C GLY A 60 5.76 -9.95 10.04
N ALA A 61 6.79 -9.24 10.51
CA ALA A 61 8.18 -9.55 10.20
C ALA A 61 8.61 -10.93 10.75
N THR A 62 8.16 -11.30 11.95
CA THR A 62 8.45 -12.63 12.54
C THR A 62 7.86 -13.74 11.69
N GLU A 63 6.60 -13.60 11.30
CA GLU A 63 5.93 -14.57 10.44
C GLU A 63 6.55 -14.64 9.04
N ALA A 64 6.91 -13.50 8.46
CA ALA A 64 7.63 -13.45 7.19
C ALA A 64 8.93 -14.27 7.26
N LEU A 65 9.74 -14.06 8.32
CA LEU A 65 11.00 -14.77 8.49
C LEU A 65 10.79 -16.29 8.68
N MET A 66 9.79 -16.69 9.48
CA MET A 66 9.42 -18.09 9.69
C MET A 66 9.00 -18.80 8.40
N ASN A 67 8.51 -18.05 7.41
CA ASN A 67 8.09 -18.56 6.10
C ASN A 67 9.15 -18.32 5.00
N GLY A 68 10.39 -18.00 5.36
CA GLY A 68 11.50 -17.84 4.41
C GLY A 68 11.52 -16.50 3.65
N THR A 69 10.67 -15.53 4.03
CA THR A 69 10.67 -14.17 3.50
C THR A 69 11.67 -13.31 4.26
N THR A 70 12.65 -12.77 3.53
CA THR A 70 13.75 -11.97 4.11
C THR A 70 13.63 -10.48 3.79
N CYS A 71 12.67 -10.10 2.96
CA CYS A 71 12.35 -8.72 2.64
C CYS A 71 10.85 -8.53 2.45
N VAL A 72 10.30 -7.48 3.06
CA VAL A 72 8.90 -7.05 2.89
C VAL A 72 8.90 -5.64 2.31
N ILE A 73 8.07 -5.40 1.30
CA ILE A 73 7.75 -4.05 0.83
C ILE A 73 6.41 -3.68 1.45
N ASP A 74 6.45 -2.80 2.44
CA ASP A 74 5.31 -2.41 3.26
C ASP A 74 4.65 -1.14 2.73
N HIS A 75 3.34 -1.21 2.57
CA HIS A 75 2.48 -0.08 2.23
C HIS A 75 1.65 0.26 3.46
N HIS A 76 1.96 1.38 4.11
CA HIS A 76 1.44 1.68 5.44
C HIS A 76 0.39 2.78 5.41
N GLU A 77 -0.76 2.56 6.05
CA GLU A 77 -1.75 3.60 6.32
C GLU A 77 -2.03 3.71 7.82
N SER A 78 -1.96 4.94 8.34
CA SER A 78 -2.29 5.28 9.74
C SER A 78 -2.64 6.78 9.85
N PRO A 79 -3.80 7.21 9.32
CA PRO A 79 -4.14 8.64 9.20
C PRO A 79 -4.10 9.43 10.52
N ASN A 80 -4.28 8.75 11.65
CA ASN A 80 -4.21 9.35 12.99
C ASN A 80 -2.82 9.22 13.66
N CYS A 81 -1.84 8.57 13.01
CA CYS A 81 -0.49 8.32 13.52
C CYS A 81 0.57 8.34 12.40
N ILE A 82 0.58 9.40 11.57
CA ILE A 82 1.41 9.49 10.36
C ILE A 82 2.89 9.67 10.69
N GLU A 83 3.22 10.69 11.48
CA GLU A 83 4.60 11.13 11.69
C GLU A 83 5.43 10.06 12.42
N GLY A 84 6.54 9.64 11.83
CA GLY A 84 7.44 8.64 12.41
C GLY A 84 7.01 7.19 12.20
N SER A 85 5.80 6.93 11.69
CA SER A 85 5.25 5.59 11.50
C SER A 85 6.17 4.66 10.70
N LEU A 86 6.78 5.16 9.61
CA LEU A 86 7.71 4.38 8.78
C LEU A 86 8.99 4.01 9.55
N SER A 87 9.41 4.85 10.47
CA SER A 87 10.58 4.59 11.33
C SER A 87 10.24 3.53 12.38
N THR A 88 9.02 3.56 12.92
CA THR A 88 8.51 2.54 13.83
C THR A 88 8.45 1.16 13.16
N ILE A 89 7.91 1.09 11.93
CA ILE A 89 7.93 -0.14 11.13
C ILE A 89 9.36 -0.62 10.87
N ALA A 90 10.24 0.28 10.40
CA ALA A 90 11.64 -0.06 10.12
C ALA A 90 12.37 -0.59 11.36
N ARG A 91 12.12 -0.02 12.54
CA ARG A 91 12.67 -0.45 13.83
C ARG A 91 12.15 -1.83 14.23
N ALA A 92 10.87 -2.10 14.06
CA ALA A 92 10.29 -3.42 14.33
C ALA A 92 10.90 -4.49 13.41
N CYS A 93 10.90 -4.30 12.08
CA CYS A 93 11.47 -5.25 11.13
C CYS A 93 12.97 -5.49 11.39
N LYS A 94 13.74 -4.43 11.69
CA LYS A 94 15.16 -4.53 12.05
C LYS A 94 15.38 -5.38 13.31
N THR A 95 14.49 -5.32 14.28
CA THR A 95 14.58 -6.11 15.53
C THR A 95 14.41 -7.61 15.25
N VAL A 96 13.56 -8.01 14.29
CA VAL A 96 13.49 -9.42 13.82
C VAL A 96 14.70 -9.80 12.96
N GLY A 97 15.23 -8.84 12.20
CA GLY A 97 16.25 -9.09 11.18
C GLY A 97 15.68 -9.23 9.75
N VAL A 98 14.44 -8.80 9.51
CA VAL A 98 13.82 -8.75 8.18
C VAL A 98 14.10 -7.39 7.54
N ARG A 99 14.47 -7.38 6.25
CA ARG A 99 14.60 -6.13 5.49
C ARG A 99 13.22 -5.58 5.20
N VAL A 100 13.07 -4.26 5.30
CA VAL A 100 11.84 -3.59 4.89
C VAL A 100 12.15 -2.47 3.89
N ASN A 101 11.29 -2.35 2.89
CA ASN A 101 11.14 -1.15 2.07
C ASN A 101 9.76 -0.58 2.40
N ALA A 102 9.70 0.56 3.09
CA ALA A 102 8.44 1.10 3.61
C ALA A 102 8.00 2.35 2.84
N CYS A 103 6.70 2.54 2.71
CA CYS A 103 6.11 3.78 2.24
C CYS A 103 4.82 4.09 2.99
N TYR A 104 4.46 5.37 3.09
CA TYR A 104 3.18 5.79 3.64
C TYR A 104 2.18 5.98 2.50
N GLY A 105 1.02 5.31 2.58
CA GLY A 105 -0.07 5.36 1.62
C GLY A 105 -0.80 6.69 1.63
N VAL A 106 -0.29 7.67 0.89
CA VAL A 106 -0.89 9.01 0.78
C VAL A 106 -2.31 8.93 0.22
N THR A 107 -3.25 9.66 0.85
CA THR A 107 -4.65 9.69 0.45
C THR A 107 -5.33 11.03 0.80
N ASP A 108 -6.28 11.44 -0.03
CA ASP A 108 -7.13 12.63 0.16
C ASP A 108 -8.49 12.27 0.78
N ARG A 109 -8.69 11.02 1.24
CA ARG A 109 -9.96 10.58 1.86
C ARG A 109 -10.36 11.43 3.07
N TRP A 110 -9.39 11.97 3.80
CA TRP A 110 -9.63 12.82 4.95
C TRP A 110 -9.56 14.28 4.53
N ASP A 111 -10.71 14.95 4.52
CA ASP A 111 -10.75 16.39 4.22
C ASP A 111 -10.19 17.23 5.38
N ASP A 112 -9.98 18.52 5.11
CA ASP A 112 -9.42 19.46 6.09
C ASP A 112 -10.39 19.76 7.26
N SER A 113 -11.63 19.26 7.21
CA SER A 113 -12.61 19.30 8.31
C SER A 113 -12.66 17.98 9.10
N GLY A 114 -11.82 16.99 8.75
CA GLY A 114 -11.75 15.69 9.40
C GLY A 114 -12.81 14.67 8.94
N ASN A 115 -13.56 14.96 7.88
CA ASN A 115 -14.53 13.99 7.34
C ASN A 115 -13.84 12.99 6.42
N LEU A 116 -14.30 11.74 6.49
CA LEU A 116 -13.85 10.65 5.64
C LEU A 116 -14.74 10.53 4.39
N HIS A 117 -14.13 10.60 3.22
CA HIS A 117 -14.77 10.47 1.91
C HIS A 117 -14.46 9.12 1.29
N SER A 118 -15.46 8.51 0.64
CA SER A 118 -15.29 7.22 -0.02
C SER A 118 -14.60 7.29 -1.38
N LYS A 119 -14.67 8.46 -2.03
CA LYS A 119 -14.02 8.78 -3.30
C LYS A 119 -13.60 10.24 -3.28
N VAL A 120 -12.53 10.56 -4.02
CA VAL A 120 -12.02 11.93 -4.16
C VAL A 120 -12.09 12.33 -5.62
N SER A 121 -12.63 13.52 -5.89
CA SER A 121 -12.67 14.04 -7.26
C SER A 121 -11.25 14.39 -7.74
N PRO A 122 -10.86 14.03 -8.99
CA PRO A 122 -9.53 14.32 -9.53
C PRO A 122 -9.13 15.80 -9.45
N ILE A 123 -10.11 16.71 -9.60
CA ILE A 123 -9.89 18.17 -9.58
C ILE A 123 -9.92 18.79 -8.17
N SER A 124 -10.07 17.97 -7.13
CA SER A 124 -10.00 18.45 -5.74
C SER A 124 -8.60 18.95 -5.42
N LYS A 125 -8.49 19.82 -4.41
CA LYS A 125 -7.19 20.19 -3.87
C LYS A 125 -6.66 19.08 -2.96
N MET A 126 -5.34 18.98 -2.89
CA MET A 126 -4.65 18.11 -1.94
C MET A 126 -4.98 18.51 -0.49
N THR A 127 -5.38 17.53 0.32
CA THR A 127 -5.75 17.75 1.73
C THR A 127 -4.53 17.86 2.64
N GLN A 128 -4.70 18.37 3.86
CA GLN A 128 -3.62 18.39 4.85
C GLN A 128 -3.15 16.98 5.24
N ALA A 129 -4.06 16.00 5.26
CA ALA A 129 -3.70 14.61 5.52
C ALA A 129 -2.78 14.06 4.43
N ALA A 130 -3.08 14.32 3.16
CA ALA A 130 -2.22 13.94 2.04
C ALA A 130 -0.83 14.61 2.11
N LYS A 131 -0.78 15.91 2.43
CA LYS A 131 0.49 16.64 2.63
C LYS A 131 1.34 16.04 3.74
N ARG A 132 0.73 15.67 4.88
CA ARG A 132 1.43 15.02 6.00
C ARG A 132 1.98 13.65 5.60
N GLY A 133 1.21 12.86 4.85
CA GLY A 133 1.69 11.56 4.33
C GLY A 133 2.87 11.70 3.36
N LEU A 134 2.82 12.68 2.45
CA LEU A 134 3.95 13.00 1.56
C LEU A 134 5.17 13.46 2.36
N ALA A 135 4.96 14.29 3.40
CA ALA A 135 6.02 14.74 4.28
C ALA A 135 6.67 13.59 5.07
N GLU A 136 5.90 12.59 5.52
CA GLU A 136 6.46 11.40 6.16
C GLU A 136 7.29 10.56 5.19
N CYS A 137 6.82 10.37 3.94
CA CYS A 137 7.63 9.73 2.90
C CYS A 137 8.94 10.50 2.65
N ASP A 138 8.87 11.83 2.49
CA ASP A 138 10.03 12.69 2.25
C ASP A 138 11.03 12.63 3.40
N ARG A 139 10.54 12.72 4.65
CA ARG A 139 11.33 12.66 5.87
C ARG A 139 12.06 11.32 5.98
N PHE A 140 11.32 10.21 5.87
CA PHE A 140 11.90 8.87 6.00
C PHE A 140 12.99 8.60 4.95
N LEU A 141 12.78 9.01 3.71
CA LEU A 141 13.77 8.88 2.63
C LEU A 141 14.98 9.80 2.85
N THR A 142 14.75 11.04 3.27
CA THR A 142 15.82 12.02 3.54
C THR A 142 16.73 11.58 4.70
N GLU A 143 16.17 10.94 5.72
CA GLU A 143 16.93 10.39 6.86
C GLU A 143 17.69 9.08 6.53
N GLY A 144 17.61 8.59 5.29
CA GLY A 144 18.28 7.37 4.84
C GLY A 144 17.49 6.08 5.07
N GLY A 145 16.18 6.20 5.35
CA GLY A 145 15.25 5.08 5.34
C GLY A 145 15.20 4.41 3.97
N ARG A 146 15.03 3.09 3.95
CA ARG A 146 14.82 2.33 2.71
C ARG A 146 13.34 2.33 2.39
N GLY A 147 12.94 3.10 1.39
CA GLY A 147 11.53 3.34 1.13
C GLY A 147 11.17 3.64 -0.33
N MET A 148 9.88 3.81 -0.54
CA MET A 148 9.25 4.34 -1.75
C MET A 148 8.33 5.50 -1.37
N VAL A 149 7.79 6.21 -2.36
CA VAL A 149 6.65 7.10 -2.12
C VAL A 149 5.38 6.27 -2.26
N GLY A 150 4.52 6.28 -1.26
CA GLY A 150 3.27 5.55 -1.28
C GLY A 150 2.12 6.45 -1.72
N ALA A 151 1.19 5.88 -2.47
CA ALA A 151 -0.14 6.46 -2.70
C ALA A 151 -1.15 5.33 -2.51
N HIS A 152 -2.30 5.63 -1.89
CA HIS A 152 -3.31 4.60 -1.65
C HIS A 152 -3.86 4.06 -2.98
N ALA A 153 -4.70 4.82 -3.67
CA ALA A 153 -5.27 4.45 -4.97
C ALA A 153 -5.74 5.70 -5.71
N ALA A 154 -5.86 5.63 -7.04
CA ALA A 154 -6.27 6.77 -7.84
C ALA A 154 -7.62 7.33 -7.36
N PHE A 155 -8.65 6.50 -7.18
CA PHE A 155 -9.98 6.96 -6.74
C PHE A 155 -10.03 7.66 -5.36
N THR A 156 -8.95 7.59 -4.58
CA THR A 156 -8.82 8.21 -3.25
C THR A 156 -7.84 9.38 -3.19
N CYS A 157 -7.27 9.76 -4.34
CA CYS A 157 -6.32 10.86 -4.45
C CYS A 157 -6.80 11.83 -5.54
N SER A 158 -6.59 13.11 -5.31
CA SER A 158 -6.67 14.15 -6.35
C SER A 158 -5.52 14.00 -7.36
N ASP A 159 -5.64 14.63 -8.53
CA ASP A 159 -4.54 14.68 -9.51
C ASP A 159 -3.35 15.47 -8.96
N GLU A 160 -3.60 16.51 -8.16
CA GLU A 160 -2.56 17.28 -7.46
C GLU A 160 -1.71 16.35 -6.57
N THR A 161 -2.35 15.47 -5.79
CA THR A 161 -1.67 14.49 -4.92
C THR A 161 -0.89 13.45 -5.71
N LEU A 162 -1.45 12.92 -6.82
CA LEU A 162 -0.76 11.92 -7.65
C LEU A 162 0.49 12.51 -8.33
N VAL A 163 0.40 13.75 -8.82
CA VAL A 163 1.55 14.48 -9.38
C VAL A 163 2.61 14.71 -8.29
N ALA A 164 2.21 15.19 -7.11
CA ALA A 164 3.14 15.43 -6.01
C ALA A 164 3.85 14.15 -5.54
N ALA A 165 3.16 13.02 -5.51
CA ALA A 165 3.77 11.71 -5.21
C ALA A 165 4.81 11.30 -6.27
N SER A 166 4.47 11.51 -7.55
CA SER A 166 5.39 11.25 -8.67
C SER A 166 6.65 12.13 -8.60
N ASP A 167 6.48 13.42 -8.33
CA ASP A 167 7.60 14.38 -8.21
C ASP A 167 8.49 14.07 -7.01
N LEU A 168 7.89 13.70 -5.87
CA LEU A 168 8.63 13.28 -4.68
C LEU A 168 9.43 11.99 -4.94
N ALA A 169 8.85 11.03 -5.66
CA ALA A 169 9.55 9.80 -6.03
C ALA A 169 10.76 10.11 -6.93
N ALA A 170 10.59 11.04 -7.88
CA ALA A 170 11.68 11.51 -8.74
C ALA A 170 12.79 12.22 -7.95
N LYS A 171 12.44 13.09 -6.98
CA LYS A 171 13.40 13.75 -6.07
C LYS A 171 14.32 12.73 -5.38
N HIS A 172 13.73 11.64 -4.88
CA HIS A 172 14.46 10.59 -4.15
C HIS A 172 15.00 9.46 -5.03
N LYS A 173 14.82 9.55 -6.36
CA LYS A 173 15.22 8.51 -7.33
C LYS A 173 14.64 7.13 -6.98
N THR A 174 13.43 7.11 -6.42
CA THR A 174 12.65 5.92 -6.11
C THR A 174 11.39 5.88 -6.99
N GLY A 175 10.54 4.85 -6.82
CA GLY A 175 9.27 4.73 -7.52
C GLY A 175 8.08 5.07 -6.62
N VAL A 176 6.88 5.02 -7.21
CA VAL A 176 5.62 5.07 -6.45
C VAL A 176 5.07 3.67 -6.25
N HIS A 177 4.63 3.37 -5.03
CA HIS A 177 3.90 2.15 -4.66
C HIS A 177 2.42 2.49 -4.53
N ILE A 178 1.57 1.96 -5.42
CA ILE A 178 0.16 2.35 -5.54
C ILE A 178 -0.76 1.20 -5.94
N HIS A 179 -1.94 1.12 -5.32
CA HIS A 179 -3.00 0.20 -5.76
C HIS A 179 -3.62 0.69 -7.07
N VAL A 180 -3.76 -0.22 -8.04
CA VAL A 180 -4.24 0.11 -9.37
C VAL A 180 -5.32 -0.85 -9.80
N ALA A 181 -6.52 -0.33 -10.02
CA ALA A 181 -7.64 -1.04 -10.60
C ALA A 181 -7.92 -2.40 -9.91
N GLU A 182 -7.86 -2.43 -8.57
CA GLU A 182 -8.16 -3.64 -7.81
C GLU A 182 -9.64 -3.99 -7.89
N GLY A 183 -10.52 -3.06 -7.54
CA GLY A 183 -11.97 -3.19 -7.66
C GLY A 183 -12.55 -2.30 -8.76
N LEU A 184 -13.83 -2.51 -9.07
CA LEU A 184 -14.54 -1.75 -10.10
C LEU A 184 -14.56 -0.23 -9.82
N ASP A 185 -14.56 0.16 -8.54
CA ASP A 185 -14.50 1.57 -8.11
C ASP A 185 -13.23 2.30 -8.55
N ASP A 186 -12.14 1.56 -8.83
CA ASP A 186 -10.85 2.07 -9.28
C ASP A 186 -10.50 1.64 -10.72
N SER A 187 -11.47 1.09 -11.47
CA SER A 187 -11.25 0.60 -12.84
C SER A 187 -10.70 1.65 -13.81
N HIS A 188 -10.91 2.93 -13.53
CA HIS A 188 -10.41 4.05 -14.34
C HIS A 188 -9.02 4.57 -13.91
N ALA A 189 -8.34 3.91 -12.96
CA ALA A 189 -7.01 4.30 -12.50
C ALA A 189 -6.00 4.42 -13.66
N GLY A 190 -6.08 3.53 -14.65
CA GLY A 190 -5.20 3.53 -15.81
C GLY A 190 -5.11 4.89 -16.49
N ALA A 191 -6.26 5.53 -16.77
CA ALA A 191 -6.30 6.84 -17.44
C ALA A 191 -5.61 7.95 -16.65
N ARG A 192 -5.66 7.89 -15.32
CA ARG A 192 -5.06 8.89 -14.44
C ARG A 192 -3.55 8.68 -14.26
N LEU A 193 -3.09 7.45 -14.43
CA LEU A 193 -1.70 7.07 -14.18
C LEU A 193 -0.85 6.94 -15.44
N GLU A 194 -1.43 6.83 -16.64
CA GLU A 194 -0.70 6.57 -17.88
C GLU A 194 0.42 7.58 -18.18
N ASN A 195 0.19 8.85 -17.85
CA ASN A 195 1.17 9.92 -18.06
C ASN A 195 2.13 10.14 -16.87
N LEU A 196 1.87 9.48 -15.74
CA LEU A 196 2.69 9.59 -14.51
C LEU A 196 3.59 8.37 -14.30
N SER A 197 3.07 7.18 -14.58
CA SER A 197 3.72 5.90 -14.28
C SER A 197 5.12 5.80 -14.89
N LYS A 198 6.07 5.26 -14.13
CA LYS A 198 7.48 5.07 -14.54
C LYS A 198 7.90 3.63 -14.32
N ASP A 199 8.98 3.21 -14.98
CA ASP A 199 9.44 1.82 -14.98
C ASP A 199 9.82 1.28 -13.60
N ASN A 200 10.06 2.14 -12.61
CA ASN A 200 10.38 1.78 -11.24
C ASN A 200 9.16 1.82 -10.28
N TRP A 201 7.95 2.05 -10.78
CA TRP A 201 6.72 2.00 -9.97
C TRP A 201 6.30 0.57 -9.65
N LEU A 202 5.63 0.39 -8.51
CA LEU A 202 4.92 -0.84 -8.16
C LEU A 202 3.41 -0.62 -8.32
N LEU A 203 2.85 -1.31 -9.31
CA LEU A 203 1.43 -1.28 -9.67
C LEU A 203 0.76 -2.49 -9.00
N ILE A 204 0.04 -2.26 -7.92
CA ILE A 204 -0.48 -3.32 -7.06
C ILE A 204 -1.84 -3.79 -7.57
N HIS A 205 -2.06 -5.11 -7.57
CA HIS A 205 -3.26 -5.82 -8.06
C HIS A 205 -3.41 -5.85 -9.59
N ALA A 206 -3.70 -4.71 -10.22
CA ALA A 206 -3.98 -4.59 -11.65
C ALA A 206 -5.10 -5.53 -12.17
N VAL A 207 -6.17 -5.74 -11.38
CA VAL A 207 -7.24 -6.70 -11.72
C VAL A 207 -8.06 -6.25 -12.92
N HIS A 208 -8.47 -4.99 -12.90
CA HIS A 208 -9.30 -4.36 -13.92
C HIS A 208 -8.52 -3.36 -14.77
N LEU A 209 -7.19 -3.48 -14.83
CA LEU A 209 -6.36 -2.56 -15.58
C LEU A 209 -6.68 -2.65 -17.08
N ASP A 210 -7.17 -1.54 -17.64
CA ASP A 210 -7.71 -1.45 -19.00
C ASP A 210 -6.67 -1.08 -20.06
N ARG A 211 -5.48 -0.66 -19.64
CA ARG A 211 -4.42 -0.15 -20.52
C ARG A 211 -3.02 -0.43 -19.98
N LYS A 212 -2.02 -0.23 -20.84
CA LYS A 212 -0.62 -0.39 -20.44
C LYS A 212 -0.16 0.78 -19.57
N LEU A 213 0.46 0.47 -18.43
CA LEU A 213 1.19 1.39 -17.58
C LEU A 213 2.66 0.95 -17.48
N SER A 214 3.57 1.91 -17.26
CA SER A 214 4.98 1.62 -16.96
C SER A 214 5.14 1.22 -15.49
N GLY A 215 5.97 0.21 -15.24
CA GLY A 215 6.24 -0.29 -13.88
C GLY A 215 6.23 -1.80 -13.75
N TYR A 216 6.35 -2.28 -12.52
CA TYR A 216 6.22 -3.68 -12.14
C TYR A 216 4.79 -3.93 -11.66
N ILE A 217 4.19 -5.04 -12.08
CA ILE A 217 2.91 -5.48 -11.52
C ILE A 217 3.18 -6.35 -10.31
N VAL A 218 2.59 -6.00 -9.17
CA VAL A 218 2.62 -6.85 -7.97
C VAL A 218 1.31 -7.60 -7.87
N HIS A 219 1.36 -8.90 -8.11
CA HIS A 219 0.20 -9.77 -8.09
C HIS A 219 -0.07 -10.30 -6.68
N ASN A 220 -1.28 -10.06 -6.17
CA ASN A 220 -1.75 -10.50 -4.85
C ASN A 220 -2.90 -11.51 -4.99
N PRO A 221 -2.66 -12.72 -5.51
CA PRO A 221 -3.73 -13.65 -5.89
C PRO A 221 -4.65 -14.03 -4.73
N ARG A 222 -4.09 -14.28 -3.53
CA ARG A 222 -4.89 -14.66 -2.36
C ARG A 222 -5.82 -13.54 -1.93
N SER A 223 -5.31 -12.32 -1.85
CA SER A 223 -6.12 -11.16 -1.48
C SER A 223 -7.20 -10.86 -2.53
N ASN A 224 -6.85 -10.86 -3.83
CA ASN A 224 -7.83 -10.61 -4.88
C ASN A 224 -9.03 -11.56 -4.81
N MET A 225 -8.78 -12.83 -4.50
CA MET A 225 -9.84 -13.82 -4.31
C MET A 225 -10.59 -13.61 -3.00
N ASN A 226 -9.91 -13.28 -1.91
CA ASN A 226 -10.52 -12.99 -0.61
C ASN A 226 -11.46 -11.78 -0.66
N ASN A 227 -11.06 -10.73 -1.37
CA ASN A 227 -11.87 -9.52 -1.59
C ASN A 227 -12.92 -9.69 -2.69
N SER A 228 -12.98 -10.85 -3.36
CA SER A 228 -13.90 -11.14 -4.47
C SER A 228 -13.85 -10.11 -5.62
N VAL A 229 -12.67 -9.54 -5.88
CA VAL A 229 -12.46 -8.57 -6.96
C VAL A 229 -12.09 -9.22 -8.30
N GLY A 230 -11.67 -10.48 -8.29
CA GLY A 230 -11.36 -11.27 -9.49
C GLY A 230 -9.89 -11.68 -9.57
N TYR A 231 -9.42 -12.02 -10.77
CA TYR A 231 -8.05 -12.48 -10.99
C TYR A 231 -7.37 -11.68 -12.10
N ALA A 232 -6.25 -11.02 -11.79
CA ALA A 232 -5.60 -10.02 -12.64
C ALA A 232 -4.96 -10.55 -13.93
N LYS A 233 -4.70 -11.87 -14.04
CA LYS A 233 -4.03 -12.49 -15.20
C LYS A 233 -2.77 -11.72 -15.66
N PRO A 234 -1.81 -11.39 -14.78
CA PRO A 234 -0.68 -10.52 -15.13
C PRO A 234 0.20 -11.05 -16.28
N SER A 235 0.11 -12.34 -16.60
CA SER A 235 0.77 -12.95 -17.77
C SER A 235 0.26 -12.45 -19.13
N THR A 236 -0.88 -11.76 -19.19
CA THR A 236 -1.38 -11.11 -20.42
C THR A 236 -0.73 -9.75 -20.66
N LEU A 237 0.03 -9.24 -19.70
CA LEU A 237 0.67 -7.92 -19.73
C LEU A 237 2.18 -8.07 -19.94
N THR A 238 2.80 -7.02 -20.47
CA THR A 238 4.26 -7.01 -20.75
C THR A 238 5.13 -6.65 -19.55
N ASN A 239 4.50 -6.24 -18.44
CA ASN A 239 5.18 -5.82 -17.22
C ASN A 239 5.88 -7.01 -16.55
N LYS A 240 7.00 -6.73 -15.88
CA LYS A 240 7.58 -7.71 -14.96
C LYS A 240 6.62 -7.91 -13.79
N VAL A 241 6.49 -9.16 -13.35
CA VAL A 241 5.54 -9.55 -12.30
C VAL A 241 6.31 -9.89 -11.02
N LEU A 242 5.87 -9.30 -9.91
CA LEU A 242 6.28 -9.63 -8.56
C LEU A 242 5.09 -10.23 -7.81
N ILE A 243 5.32 -10.82 -6.64
CA ILE A 243 4.27 -11.40 -5.80
C ILE A 243 4.21 -10.66 -4.48
N GLY A 244 3.01 -10.32 -4.05
CA GLY A 244 2.73 -9.78 -2.73
C GLY A 244 1.73 -10.64 -1.97
N THR A 245 1.69 -10.43 -0.66
CA THR A 245 0.71 -11.03 0.25
C THR A 245 -0.39 -10.06 0.60
N ASP A 246 -0.23 -8.74 0.40
CA ASP A 246 -1.26 -7.75 0.76
C ASP A 246 -1.66 -7.85 2.25
N GLY A 247 -2.91 -7.60 2.64
CA GLY A 247 -3.35 -7.49 4.04
C GLY A 247 -3.79 -8.80 4.73
N ILE A 248 -4.86 -8.72 5.52
CA ILE A 248 -5.33 -9.76 6.44
C ILE A 248 -5.71 -11.02 5.65
N GLY A 249 -5.05 -12.14 5.96
CA GLY A 249 -5.47 -13.48 5.51
C GLY A 249 -4.87 -13.95 4.19
N ALA A 250 -3.92 -13.21 3.61
CA ALA A 250 -3.26 -13.57 2.37
C ALA A 250 -1.82 -14.08 2.53
#